data_AF-A0A090MQK6-F1
#
_entry.id   AF-A0A090MQK6-F1
#
_cell.length_a   1.000
_cell.length_b   1.000
_cell.length_c   1.000
_cell.angle_alpha   90.00
_cell.angle_beta   90.00
_cell.angle_gamma   90.00
#
_symmetry.space_group_name_H-M   'P 1'
#
loop_
_entity.id
_entity.type
_entity.pdbx_description
1 polymer ?
#
loop_
_entity_poly.entity_id
_entity_poly.type
_entity_poly.pdbx_seq_one_letter_code
_entity_poly.pdbx_strand_id
1 'polypeptide(L)'
;MKQIIMKKWIASAAALMLSQAPALAHDMHSHASDAGCTEVALSCATKVTPAFGPDGKLWIAMLAGGKVAVASSTDGGRNFSKPVAVTDQKLDMDWGPDARPKIVIDKKGDLIVAF
;
A
#
# COMPACT_ATOMS: atom_id res chain seq x y z
N MET A 1 53.91 -42.98 -35.89
CA MET A 1 53.16 -41.89 -35.24
C MET A 1 53.34 -42.07 -33.73
N LYS A 2 53.70 -40.99 -33.02
CA LYS A 2 54.37 -40.99 -31.71
C LYS A 2 53.46 -41.36 -30.52
N GLN A 3 54.01 -42.20 -29.65
CA GLN A 3 53.85 -42.37 -28.19
C GLN A 3 53.08 -41.27 -27.44
N ILE A 4 52.11 -41.67 -26.59
CA ILE A 4 51.63 -40.94 -25.40
C ILE A 4 51.17 -42.02 -24.37
N ILE A 5 52.05 -42.65 -23.59
CA ILE A 5 52.65 -42.20 -22.32
C ILE A 5 51.65 -41.50 -21.38
N MET A 6 51.31 -42.24 -20.33
CA MET A 6 51.05 -41.86 -18.94
C MET A 6 50.12 -40.67 -18.64
N LYS A 7 49.01 -40.93 -17.95
CA LYS A 7 48.89 -41.13 -16.48
C LYS A 7 48.80 -39.79 -15.74
N LYS A 8 47.55 -39.45 -15.41
CA LYS A 8 47.05 -38.87 -14.15
C LYS A 8 47.64 -37.53 -13.68
N TRP A 9 46.81 -36.83 -12.91
CA TRP A 9 47.10 -35.68 -12.05
C TRP A 9 46.93 -34.30 -12.69
N ILE A 10 45.67 -33.89 -12.86
CA ILE A 10 45.19 -32.55 -12.47
C ILE A 10 43.78 -32.77 -11.91
N ALA A 11 43.67 -33.06 -10.61
CA ALA A 11 43.48 -32.09 -9.53
C ALA A 11 41.99 -31.91 -9.23
N SER A 12 41.63 -32.40 -8.05
CA SER A 12 40.42 -32.10 -7.30
C SER A 12 39.99 -30.64 -7.43
N ALA A 13 38.86 -30.41 -8.07
CA ALA A 13 38.07 -29.18 -7.90
C ALA A 13 36.61 -29.39 -8.33
N ALA A 14 36.03 -30.56 -8.10
CA ALA A 14 34.57 -30.71 -8.07
C ALA A 14 34.06 -30.28 -6.68
N ALA A 15 34.54 -29.13 -6.22
CA ALA A 15 34.14 -28.48 -4.99
C ALA A 15 32.86 -27.71 -5.30
N LEU A 16 31.78 -28.05 -4.59
CA LEU A 16 30.67 -27.16 -4.25
C LEU A 16 30.17 -26.24 -5.37
N MET A 17 29.48 -26.78 -6.37
CA MET A 17 28.78 -25.95 -7.37
C MET A 17 27.35 -26.45 -7.66
N LEU A 18 26.62 -26.92 -6.63
CA LEU A 18 25.22 -27.33 -6.78
C LEU A 18 24.22 -26.66 -5.81
N SER A 19 24.62 -25.58 -5.13
CA SER A 19 23.75 -24.92 -4.15
C SER A 19 23.79 -23.39 -4.25
N GLN A 20 23.63 -22.87 -5.47
CA GLN A 20 23.19 -21.49 -5.68
C GLN A 20 21.87 -21.51 -6.45
N ALA A 21 20.81 -21.94 -5.79
CA ALA A 21 19.49 -21.48 -6.17
C ALA A 21 19.52 -19.95 -6.05
N PRO A 22 19.23 -19.17 -7.10
CA PRO A 22 19.11 -17.74 -6.94
C PRO A 22 17.93 -17.51 -5.99
N ALA A 23 18.21 -17.03 -4.78
CA ALA A 23 17.21 -16.45 -3.91
C ALA A 23 16.76 -15.09 -4.49
N LEU A 24 16.18 -15.11 -5.69
CA LEU A 24 15.66 -13.93 -6.39
C LEU A 24 14.12 -13.92 -6.40
N ALA A 25 13.50 -14.39 -5.32
CA ALA A 25 12.04 -14.46 -5.22
C ALA A 25 11.45 -13.70 -4.01
N HIS A 26 12.16 -12.70 -3.46
CA HIS A 26 11.64 -11.92 -2.31
C HIS A 26 11.47 -10.41 -2.54
N ASP A 27 11.62 -9.88 -3.77
CA ASP A 27 11.45 -8.43 -4.02
C ASP A 27 10.52 -8.11 -5.18
N MET A 28 9.35 -8.76 -5.21
CA MET A 28 8.22 -8.35 -6.06
C MET A 28 6.95 -8.18 -5.24
N HIS A 29 7.04 -7.45 -4.12
CA HIS A 29 5.85 -6.78 -3.60
C HIS A 29 5.58 -5.56 -4.46
N SER A 30 5.13 -5.81 -5.70
CA SER A 30 4.44 -4.79 -6.47
C SER A 30 3.21 -4.41 -5.64
N HIS A 31 3.24 -3.26 -4.98
CA HIS A 31 2.06 -2.61 -4.38
C HIS A 31 1.08 -2.14 -5.48
N ALA A 32 0.94 -2.93 -6.55
CA ALA A 32 0.24 -2.64 -7.78
C ALA A 32 -1.25 -3.01 -7.73
N SER A 33 -1.80 -3.32 -6.56
CA SER A 33 -3.22 -3.71 -6.46
C SER A 33 -4.19 -2.53 -6.44
N ASP A 34 -3.73 -1.28 -6.32
CA ASP A 34 -4.58 -0.08 -6.44
C ASP A 34 -4.50 0.61 -7.80
N ALA A 35 -3.76 0.04 -8.77
CA ALA A 35 -3.65 0.60 -10.12
C ALA A 35 -4.99 0.67 -10.90
N GLY A 36 -6.07 0.10 -10.36
CA GLY A 36 -7.36 0.02 -11.05
C GLY A 36 -8.30 1.21 -10.81
N CYS A 37 -8.39 1.74 -9.58
CA CYS A 37 -9.39 2.76 -9.28
C CYS A 37 -8.81 4.16 -9.16
N THR A 38 -9.32 5.05 -10.02
CA THR A 38 -8.92 6.46 -10.07
C THR A 38 -9.96 7.40 -9.46
N GLU A 39 -11.09 6.88 -9.02
CA GLU A 39 -12.19 7.66 -8.46
C GLU A 39 -11.96 8.01 -6.99
N VAL A 40 -12.40 9.21 -6.60
CA VAL A 40 -12.49 9.61 -5.19
C VAL A 40 -13.82 9.09 -4.64
N ALA A 41 -13.90 7.78 -4.46
CA ALA A 41 -15.07 7.05 -4.00
C ALA A 41 -14.72 6.11 -2.86
N LEU A 42 -15.66 5.85 -1.94
CA LEU A 42 -15.46 4.91 -0.83
C LEU A 42 -15.18 3.48 -1.33
N SER A 43 -15.77 3.08 -2.45
CA SER A 43 -15.49 1.81 -3.13
C SER A 43 -14.05 1.66 -3.61
N CYS A 44 -13.33 2.78 -3.71
CA CYS A 44 -11.94 2.86 -4.13
C CYS A 44 -11.01 3.28 -3.00
N ALA A 45 -11.51 3.24 -1.76
CA ALA A 45 -10.73 3.58 -0.60
C ALA A 45 -9.80 2.44 -0.20
N THR A 46 -8.52 2.75 -0.05
CA THR A 46 -7.45 1.77 0.20
C THR A 46 -7.02 1.77 1.66
N LYS A 47 -7.29 2.89 2.36
CA LYS A 47 -7.18 3.09 3.80
C LYS A 47 -8.33 4.00 4.26
N VAL A 48 -8.88 3.72 5.44
CA VAL A 48 -9.98 4.49 6.03
C VAL A 48 -9.76 4.61 7.54
N THR A 49 -10.03 5.79 8.08
CA THR A 49 -10.04 6.07 9.52
C THR A 49 -11.37 6.74 9.90
N PRO A 50 -12.18 6.13 10.79
CA PRO A 50 -13.42 6.72 11.26
C PRO A 50 -13.23 7.60 12.50
N ALA A 51 -14.13 8.57 12.68
CA ALA A 51 -14.31 9.33 13.93
C ALA A 51 -15.76 9.82 14.06
N PHE A 52 -16.29 9.89 15.29
CA PHE A 52 -17.59 10.52 15.54
C PHE A 52 -17.43 12.00 15.83
N GLY A 53 -18.29 12.82 15.21
CA GLY A 53 -18.44 14.23 15.55
C GLY A 53 -19.27 14.44 16.82
N PRO A 54 -19.29 15.66 17.38
CA PRO A 54 -20.11 15.99 18.55
C PRO A 54 -21.62 15.90 18.27
N ASP A 55 -22.03 15.90 17.00
CA ASP A 55 -23.40 15.71 16.53
C ASP A 55 -23.79 14.22 16.38
N GLY A 56 -22.89 13.29 16.71
CA GLY A 56 -23.09 11.85 16.54
C GLY A 56 -22.94 11.37 15.10
N LYS A 57 -22.59 12.25 14.15
CA LYS A 57 -22.32 11.86 12.77
C LYS A 57 -21.01 11.08 12.70
N LEU A 58 -21.03 9.96 11.99
CA LEU A 58 -19.82 9.20 11.68
C LEU A 58 -19.12 9.87 10.50
N TRP A 59 -17.90 10.34 10.71
CA TRP A 59 -17.02 10.81 9.66
C TRP A 59 -15.96 9.76 9.34
N ILE A 60 -15.56 9.71 8.08
CA ILE A 60 -14.42 8.92 7.63
C ILE A 60 -13.45 9.83 6.88
N ALA A 61 -12.15 9.67 7.15
CA ALA A 61 -11.09 10.10 6.25
C ALA A 61 -10.55 8.88 5.52
N MET A 62 -10.33 9.01 4.22
CA MET A 62 -9.94 7.89 3.36
C MET A 62 -8.89 8.29 2.34
N LEU A 63 -8.12 7.31 1.90
CA LEU A 63 -7.29 7.41 0.70
C LEU A 63 -8.04 6.77 -0.46
N ALA A 64 -8.44 7.56 -1.46
CA ALA A 64 -9.15 7.07 -2.64
C ALA A 64 -8.71 7.85 -3.88
N GLY A 65 -8.48 7.16 -5.00
CA GLY A 65 -8.10 7.80 -6.27
C GLY A 65 -6.78 8.60 -6.20
N GLY A 66 -5.88 8.24 -5.28
CA GLY A 66 -4.62 8.96 -5.02
C GLY A 66 -4.79 10.27 -4.24
N LYS A 67 -5.91 10.45 -3.54
CA LYS A 67 -6.22 11.66 -2.77
C LYS A 67 -6.68 11.30 -1.36
N VAL A 68 -6.47 12.23 -0.42
CA VAL A 68 -7.17 12.18 0.85
C VAL A 68 -8.56 12.79 0.64
N ALA A 69 -9.60 12.11 1.14
CA ALA A 69 -10.98 12.56 1.05
C ALA A 69 -11.73 12.28 2.35
N VAL A 70 -12.83 13.00 2.55
CA VAL A 70 -13.73 12.80 3.68
C VAL A 70 -15.16 12.51 3.20
N ALA A 71 -15.87 11.69 3.95
CA ALA A 71 -17.31 11.51 3.82
C ALA A 71 -17.94 11.32 5.19
N SER A 72 -19.26 11.46 5.26
CA SER A 72 -20.00 11.36 6.52
C SER A 72 -21.21 10.47 6.39
N SER A 73 -21.65 9.92 7.52
CA SER A 73 -22.82 9.06 7.64
C SER A 73 -23.63 9.46 8.87
N THR A 74 -24.95 9.55 8.70
CA THR A 74 -25.92 9.82 9.76
C THR A 74 -26.69 8.58 10.19
N ASP A 75 -26.38 7.41 9.61
CA ASP A 75 -27.13 6.16 9.83
C ASP A 75 -26.24 5.02 10.35
N GLY A 76 -25.09 5.36 10.95
CA GLY A 76 -24.17 4.41 11.55
C GLY A 76 -23.25 3.71 10.54
N GLY A 77 -23.02 4.32 9.37
CA GLY A 77 -22.15 3.80 8.33
C GLY A 77 -22.84 2.91 7.29
N ARG A 78 -24.18 2.89 7.26
CA ARG A 78 -24.93 2.17 6.21
C ARG A 78 -24.86 2.90 4.88
N ASN A 79 -24.97 4.22 4.91
CA ASN A 79 -24.80 5.10 3.76
C ASN A 79 -23.83 6.23 4.08
N PHE A 80 -23.09 6.68 3.07
CA PHE A 80 -22.17 7.81 3.16
C PHE A 80 -22.52 8.90 2.15
N SER A 81 -22.24 10.15 2.52
CA SER A 81 -22.28 11.28 1.61
C SER A 81 -21.30 11.09 0.45
N LYS A 82 -21.48 11.86 -0.64
CA LYS A 82 -20.47 11.95 -1.70
C LYS A 82 -19.13 12.39 -1.09
N PRO A 83 -18.01 11.70 -1.37
CA PRO A 83 -16.72 12.10 -0.83
C PRO A 83 -16.28 13.47 -1.32
N VAL A 84 -15.60 14.21 -0.43
CA VAL A 84 -14.99 15.50 -0.69
C VAL A 84 -13.48 15.34 -0.56
N ALA A 85 -12.73 15.59 -1.64
CA ALA A 85 -11.27 15.59 -1.58
C ALA A 85 -10.78 16.75 -0.71
N VAL A 86 -9.84 16.48 0.19
CA VAL A 86 -9.17 17.52 0.99
C VAL A 86 -7.82 17.92 0.41
N THR A 87 -7.34 17.19 -0.61
CA THR A 87 -6.12 17.52 -1.36
C THR A 87 -6.45 17.93 -2.80
N ASP A 88 -5.84 19.02 -3.27
CA ASP A 88 -6.08 19.55 -4.62
C ASP A 88 -5.50 18.67 -5.71
N GLN A 89 -4.35 18.05 -5.46
CA GLN A 89 -3.65 17.16 -6.39
C GLN A 89 -3.61 15.72 -5.88
N LYS A 90 -3.19 14.80 -6.75
CA LYS A 90 -2.85 13.45 -6.32
C LYS A 90 -1.57 13.51 -5.50
N LEU A 91 -1.52 12.72 -4.44
CA LEU A 91 -0.35 12.61 -3.60
C LEU A 91 0.55 11.48 -4.10
N ASP A 92 1.85 11.63 -3.92
CA ASP A 92 2.79 10.51 -3.95
C ASP A 92 2.78 9.89 -2.54
N MET A 93 2.15 8.73 -2.42
CA MET A 93 1.73 8.19 -1.12
C MET A 93 2.53 6.94 -0.80
N ASP A 94 2.90 6.80 0.47
CA ASP A 94 3.31 5.50 0.98
C ASP A 94 2.12 4.54 0.89
N TRP A 95 2.37 3.35 0.34
CA TRP A 95 1.39 2.29 0.13
C TRP A 95 1.34 1.29 1.30
N GLY A 96 2.17 1.50 2.31
CA GLY A 96 2.18 0.72 3.54
C GLY A 96 0.82 0.69 4.23
N PRO A 97 0.49 -0.39 4.96
CA PRO A 97 -0.76 -0.50 5.70
C PRO A 97 -0.95 0.57 6.78
N ASP A 98 0.14 1.23 7.18
CA ASP A 98 0.20 2.22 8.25
C ASP A 98 0.06 3.67 7.77
N ALA A 99 0.20 3.91 6.47
CA ALA A 99 -0.01 5.21 5.83
C ALA A 99 -1.51 5.52 5.74
N ARG A 100 -2.15 5.79 6.88
CA ARG A 100 -3.60 6.08 6.97
C ARG A 100 -3.83 7.55 7.33
N PRO A 101 -4.79 8.23 6.68
CA PRO A 101 -5.18 9.56 7.10
C PRO A 101 -5.75 9.49 8.52
N LYS A 102 -5.47 10.51 9.31
CA LYS A 102 -6.04 10.72 10.64
C LYS A 102 -7.12 11.78 10.54
N ILE A 103 -8.17 11.63 11.34
CA ILE A 103 -9.26 12.60 11.43
C ILE A 103 -9.65 12.79 12.88
N VAL A 104 -9.86 14.05 13.25
CA VAL A 104 -10.52 14.45 14.49
C VAL A 104 -11.55 15.53 14.17
N ILE A 105 -12.60 15.59 14.98
CA ILE A 105 -13.64 16.61 14.88
C ILE A 105 -13.66 17.35 16.21
N ASP A 106 -13.55 18.67 16.16
CA ASP A 106 -13.55 19.48 17.36
C ASP A 106 -14.98 19.66 17.94
N LYS A 107 -15.10 20.40 19.05
CA LYS A 107 -16.41 20.63 19.70
C LYS A 107 -17.36 21.51 18.90
N LYS A 108 -16.85 22.29 17.94
CA LYS A 108 -17.65 23.15 17.04
C LYS A 108 -18.09 22.40 15.78
N GLY A 109 -17.52 21.23 15.53
CA GLY A 109 -17.77 20.44 14.32
C GLY A 109 -16.73 20.66 13.23
N ASP A 110 -15.62 21.35 13.52
CA ASP A 110 -14.54 21.55 12.56
C ASP A 110 -13.77 20.24 12.37
N LEU A 111 -13.52 19.87 11.12
CA LEU A 111 -12.77 18.68 10.75
C LEU A 111 -11.28 19.01 10.61
N ILE A 112 -10.44 18.26 11.31
CA ILE A 112 -8.99 18.30 11.15
C ILE A 112 -8.53 16.96 10.61
N VAL A 113 -7.90 16.99 9.44
CA VAL A 113 -7.36 15.80 8.75
C VAL A 113 -5.85 15.94 8.63
N ALA A 114 -5.12 14.87 8.92
CA ALA A 114 -3.67 14.80 8.74
C ALA A 114 -3.30 13.54 7.94
N PHE A 115 -2.34 13.67 7.05
CA PHE A 115 -1.81 12.58 6.24
C PHE A 115 -0.35 12.87 5.88
#